data_AF-A0A067GCX5-F1
#
_entry.id   AF-A0A067GCX5-F1
#
_cell.length_a   1.000
_cell.length_b   1.000
_cell.length_c   1.000
_cell.angle_alpha   90.00
_cell.angle_beta   90.00
_cell.angle_gamma   90.00
#
_symmetry.space_group_name_H-M   'P 1'
#
loop_
_entity.id
_entity.type
_entity.pdbx_description
1 polymer ?
#
loop_
_entity_poly.entity_id
_entity_poly.type
_entity_poly.pdbx_seq_one_letter_code
_entity_poly.pdbx_strand_id
1 'polypeptide(L)'
;TNPARILEKTFPITRADKDLLSKQEYDVQAWCMLLNDKVPFRMQWPQYADLQVNGVPVRAINRPGSQLLGANGRDDGPIITPWTKDGINKIVLTGCDARIFCLGVRIVKRRSVQQVLNLIPKESEGEHFEDALTRVCRCVGGGNAADNADSDSDLEVVADSIGVNLRCPMSGSRIKVAGRFKPCVHMGCFDLDVFVELNQRSRK
;
A
#
# COMPACT_ATOMS: atom_id res chain seq x y z
N THR A 1 -7.25 -19.63 24.18
CA THR A 1 -6.38 -19.73 22.99
C THR A 1 -7.27 -20.00 21.80
N ASN A 2 -7.20 -19.22 20.72
CA ASN A 2 -8.00 -19.51 19.52
C ASN A 2 -7.55 -20.85 18.92
N PRO A 3 -8.47 -21.72 18.47
CA PRO A 3 -8.08 -23.00 17.87
C PRO A 3 -7.28 -22.75 16.59
N ALA A 4 -6.28 -23.59 16.35
CA ALA A 4 -5.57 -23.60 15.08
C ALA A 4 -6.55 -23.94 13.95
N ARG A 5 -6.58 -23.10 12.92
CA ARG A 5 -7.34 -23.31 11.69
C ARG A 5 -6.38 -23.69 10.59
N ILE A 6 -6.73 -24.72 9.84
CA ILE A 6 -6.00 -25.17 8.66
C ILE A 6 -6.87 -25.01 7.42
N LEU A 7 -6.30 -24.44 6.38
CA LEU A 7 -6.87 -24.36 5.05
C LEU A 7 -5.94 -25.09 4.09
N GLU A 8 -6.49 -26.05 3.36
CA GLU A 8 -5.80 -26.76 2.29
C GLU A 8 -6.55 -26.59 0.98
N LYS A 9 -5.84 -26.17 -0.06
CA LYS A 9 -6.37 -26.01 -1.41
C LYS A 9 -5.36 -26.44 -2.45
N THR A 10 -5.85 -26.70 -3.65
CA THR A 10 -5.04 -26.92 -4.84
C THR A 10 -5.29 -25.82 -5.87
N PHE A 11 -4.29 -25.56 -6.70
CA PHE A 11 -4.41 -24.63 -7.82
C PHE A 11 -3.63 -25.15 -9.03
N PRO A 12 -4.17 -25.03 -10.25
CA PRO A 12 -3.44 -25.42 -11.45
C PRO A 12 -2.47 -24.32 -11.89
N ILE A 13 -1.32 -24.71 -12.44
CA ILE A 13 -0.50 -23.89 -13.32
C ILE A 13 -0.57 -24.52 -14.71
N THR A 14 -1.30 -23.86 -15.61
CA THR A 14 -1.54 -24.34 -16.96
C THR A 14 -0.34 -24.08 -17.87
N ARG A 15 -0.37 -24.62 -19.10
CA ARG A 15 0.65 -24.33 -20.10
C ARG A 15 0.68 -22.84 -20.48
N ALA A 16 -0.48 -22.19 -20.61
CA ALA A 16 -0.56 -20.76 -20.89
C ALA A 16 0.03 -19.92 -19.75
N ASP A 17 -0.20 -20.32 -18.51
CA ASP A 17 0.39 -19.66 -17.33
C ASP A 17 1.92 -19.75 -17.36
N LYS A 18 2.47 -20.89 -17.77
CA LYS A 18 3.92 -21.06 -17.93
C LYS A 18 4.51 -20.18 -19.01
N ASP A 19 3.85 -20.12 -20.16
CA ASP A 19 4.29 -19.26 -21.24
C ASP A 19 4.32 -17.79 -20.77
N LEU A 20 3.37 -17.41 -19.91
CA LEU A 20 3.37 -16.10 -19.25
C LEU A 20 4.51 -15.95 -18.23
N LEU A 21 4.70 -16.92 -17.34
CA LEU A 21 5.74 -16.95 -16.29
C LEU A 21 7.17 -17.09 -16.83
N SER A 22 7.33 -17.49 -18.10
CA SER A 22 8.63 -17.49 -18.79
C SER A 22 9.19 -16.08 -18.97
N LYS A 23 8.32 -15.06 -18.92
CA LYS A 23 8.68 -13.65 -18.97
C LYS A 23 9.06 -13.21 -17.55
N GLN A 24 10.24 -12.60 -17.41
CA GLN A 24 10.81 -12.17 -16.12
C GLN A 24 9.96 -11.14 -15.34
N GLU A 25 8.95 -10.54 -15.97
CA GLU A 25 8.06 -9.58 -15.33
C GLU A 25 6.83 -10.22 -14.68
N TYR A 26 6.61 -11.53 -14.81
CA TYR A 26 5.47 -12.22 -14.21
C TYR A 26 5.90 -13.20 -13.11
N ASP A 27 5.07 -13.26 -12.08
CA ASP A 27 5.27 -14.11 -10.92
C ASP A 27 3.95 -14.70 -10.44
N VAL A 28 4.00 -15.83 -9.74
CA VAL A 28 2.88 -16.33 -8.94
C VAL A 28 2.99 -15.76 -7.54
N GLN A 29 1.94 -15.12 -7.05
CA GLN A 29 1.88 -14.54 -5.70
C GLN A 29 0.75 -15.20 -4.89
N ALA A 30 1.07 -15.60 -3.65
CA ALA A 30 0.05 -15.87 -2.65
C ALA A 30 -0.35 -14.57 -1.94
N TRP A 31 -1.63 -14.40 -1.65
CA TRP A 31 -2.15 -13.22 -0.99
C TRP A 31 -3.19 -13.61 0.06
N CYS A 32 -3.28 -12.81 1.11
CA CYS A 32 -4.26 -12.99 2.16
C CYS A 32 -4.87 -11.64 2.55
N MET A 33 -6.18 -11.61 2.77
CA MET A 33 -6.90 -10.42 3.23
C MET A 33 -7.80 -10.76 4.40
N LEU A 34 -7.87 -9.86 5.37
CA LEU A 34 -8.89 -9.90 6.42
C LEU A 34 -10.24 -9.51 5.82
N LEU A 35 -11.27 -10.35 6.00
CA LEU A 35 -12.63 -9.97 5.61
C LEU A 35 -13.17 -8.90 6.55
N ASN A 36 -13.91 -7.93 5.99
CA ASN A 36 -14.43 -6.76 6.70
C ASN A 36 -13.32 -5.91 7.36
N ASP A 37 -12.14 -5.86 6.74
CA ASP A 37 -11.09 -4.96 7.18
C ASP A 37 -11.52 -3.50 7.02
N LYS A 38 -11.28 -2.68 8.05
CA LYS A 38 -11.50 -1.23 8.00
C LYS A 38 -10.49 -0.52 7.11
N VAL A 39 -9.36 -1.17 6.84
CA VAL A 39 -8.33 -0.64 5.96
C VAL A 39 -8.49 -1.27 4.57
N PRO A 40 -8.89 -0.47 3.55
CA PRO A 40 -9.16 -1.00 2.22
C PRO A 40 -7.89 -1.53 1.55
N PHE A 41 -8.05 -2.59 0.76
CA PHE A 41 -7.00 -3.21 -0.06
C PHE A 41 -5.75 -3.65 0.73
N ARG A 42 -5.88 -3.87 2.04
CA ARG A 42 -4.78 -4.29 2.88
C ARG A 42 -4.54 -5.80 2.75
N MET A 43 -3.30 -6.13 2.38
CA MET A 43 -2.77 -7.46 2.59
C MET A 43 -2.58 -7.71 4.09
N GLN A 44 -3.17 -8.79 4.60
CA GLN A 44 -3.08 -9.16 6.00
C GLN A 44 -3.26 -10.67 6.18
N TRP A 45 -2.29 -11.28 6.85
CA TRP A 45 -2.32 -12.69 7.22
C TRP A 45 -2.82 -12.89 8.65
N PRO A 46 -3.38 -14.09 8.97
CA PRO A 46 -3.77 -14.42 10.34
C PRO A 46 -2.58 -14.42 11.31
N GLN A 47 -2.86 -14.32 12.61
CA GLN A 47 -1.85 -14.59 13.63
C GLN A 47 -1.29 -16.02 13.49
N TYR A 48 0.01 -16.16 13.76
CA TYR A 48 0.75 -17.42 13.65
C TYR A 48 0.63 -18.09 12.27
N ALA A 49 0.55 -17.27 11.21
CA ALA A 49 0.47 -17.78 9.84
C ALA A 49 1.67 -18.68 9.49
N ASP A 50 1.38 -19.93 9.16
CA ASP A 50 2.32 -20.89 8.56
C ASP A 50 1.82 -21.25 7.17
N LEU A 51 2.54 -20.78 6.15
CA LEU A 51 2.20 -20.99 4.75
C LEU A 51 3.14 -22.02 4.14
N GLN A 52 2.58 -23.00 3.44
CA GLN A 52 3.33 -24.01 2.71
C GLN A 52 2.83 -24.13 1.27
N VAL A 53 3.75 -24.27 0.32
CA VAL A 53 3.47 -24.52 -1.10
C VAL A 53 4.18 -25.79 -1.50
N ASN A 54 3.41 -26.78 -1.97
CA ASN A 54 3.91 -28.12 -2.31
C ASN A 54 4.74 -28.77 -1.18
N GLY A 55 4.35 -28.54 0.08
CA GLY A 55 5.03 -29.05 1.27
C GLY A 55 6.27 -28.26 1.70
N VAL A 56 6.63 -27.19 0.98
CA VAL A 56 7.76 -26.33 1.32
C VAL A 56 7.26 -25.08 2.05
N PRO A 57 7.80 -24.73 3.23
CA PRO A 57 7.39 -23.55 3.97
C PRO A 57 7.81 -22.26 3.26
N VAL A 58 6.90 -21.29 3.20
CA VAL A 58 7.08 -19.97 2.60
C VAL A 58 6.76 -18.91 3.67
N ARG A 59 7.67 -17.97 3.90
CA ARG A 59 7.45 -16.88 4.86
C ARG A 59 6.34 -15.94 4.35
N ALA A 60 5.20 -15.95 5.03
CA ALA A 60 4.07 -15.06 4.74
C ALA A 60 4.12 -13.73 5.51
N ILE A 61 4.75 -13.70 6.68
CA ILE A 61 4.77 -12.54 7.58
C ILE A 61 6.19 -12.20 8.06
N ASN A 62 6.48 -10.92 8.24
CA ASN A 62 7.76 -10.41 8.77
C ASN A 62 7.67 -9.92 10.22
N ARG A 63 6.46 -9.90 10.79
CA ARG A 63 6.19 -9.53 12.19
C ARG A 63 6.14 -10.78 13.08
N PRO A 64 6.34 -10.66 14.41
CA PRO A 64 6.04 -11.73 15.36
C PRO A 64 4.64 -12.33 15.13
N GLY A 65 4.52 -13.65 15.16
CA GLY A 65 3.27 -14.34 14.82
C GLY A 65 2.06 -13.93 15.67
N SER A 66 2.29 -13.53 16.92
CA SER A 66 1.24 -13.03 17.82
C SER A 66 0.81 -11.59 17.51
N GLN A 67 1.58 -10.82 16.74
CA GLN A 67 1.33 -9.40 16.55
C GLN A 67 0.20 -9.14 15.55
N LEU A 68 -0.77 -8.31 15.97
CA LEU A 68 -1.80 -7.76 15.10
C LEU A 68 -1.28 -6.54 14.33
N LEU A 69 -1.75 -6.34 13.10
CA LEU A 69 -1.47 -5.12 12.35
C LEU A 69 -2.32 -3.96 12.87
N GLY A 70 -1.67 -2.85 13.22
CA GLY A 70 -2.34 -1.56 13.41
C GLY A 70 -2.80 -0.94 12.08
N ALA A 71 -3.48 0.20 12.13
CA ALA A 71 -4.04 0.87 10.95
C ALA A 71 -3.04 1.12 9.80
N ASN A 72 -1.77 1.39 10.15
CA ASN A 72 -0.69 1.66 9.20
C ASN A 72 0.17 0.41 8.86
N GLY A 73 -0.14 -0.74 9.47
CA GLY A 73 0.56 -2.00 9.21
C GLY A 73 0.05 -2.65 7.93
N ARG A 74 0.95 -3.23 7.14
CA ARG A 74 0.68 -4.04 5.96
C ARG A 74 1.57 -5.27 6.01
N ASP A 75 1.04 -6.40 5.55
CA ASP A 75 1.86 -7.56 5.25
C ASP A 75 2.18 -7.64 3.76
N ASP A 76 3.13 -8.50 3.42
CA ASP A 76 3.46 -8.77 2.02
C ASP A 76 2.63 -9.93 1.46
N GLY A 77 2.47 -9.97 0.14
CA GLY A 77 2.10 -11.19 -0.57
C GLY A 77 3.37 -11.88 -1.07
N PRO A 78 3.79 -13.03 -0.51
CA PRO A 78 5.00 -13.70 -0.94
C PRO A 78 4.86 -14.16 -2.39
N ILE A 79 5.93 -13.92 -3.17
CA ILE A 79 6.09 -14.51 -4.49
C ILE A 79 6.36 -15.99 -4.28
N ILE A 80 5.50 -16.86 -4.80
CA ILE A 80 5.58 -18.30 -4.64
C ILE A 80 6.05 -19.03 -5.91
N THR A 81 6.33 -18.31 -7.00
CA THR A 81 6.81 -18.88 -8.27
C THR A 81 7.85 -20.00 -8.10
N PRO A 82 8.91 -19.83 -7.27
CA PRO A 82 9.95 -20.85 -7.11
C PRO A 82 9.48 -22.19 -6.54
N TRP A 83 8.33 -22.23 -5.87
CA TRP A 83 7.77 -23.43 -5.23
C TRP A 83 6.63 -24.05 -6.03
N THR A 84 6.31 -23.50 -7.20
CA THR A 84 5.28 -24.04 -8.09
C THR A 84 5.84 -25.05 -9.08
N LYS A 85 4.98 -25.94 -9.58
CA LYS A 85 5.26 -26.94 -10.60
C LYS A 85 4.16 -26.98 -11.65
N ASP A 86 4.43 -27.69 -12.72
CA ASP A 86 3.48 -28.00 -13.79
C ASP A 86 2.23 -28.70 -13.27
N GLY A 87 1.06 -28.27 -13.72
CA GLY A 87 -0.20 -28.89 -13.35
C GLY A 87 -0.64 -28.51 -11.93
N ILE A 88 -1.06 -29.50 -11.15
CA ILE A 88 -1.71 -29.25 -9.86
C ILE A 88 -0.67 -29.00 -8.76
N ASN A 89 -0.79 -27.83 -8.14
CA ASN A 89 -0.02 -27.40 -6.97
C ASN A 89 -0.91 -27.43 -5.72
N LYS A 90 -0.30 -27.59 -4.55
CA LYS A 90 -0.98 -27.57 -3.25
C LYS A 90 -0.51 -26.37 -2.44
N ILE A 91 -1.45 -25.67 -1.81
CA ILE A 91 -1.19 -24.60 -0.84
C ILE A 91 -1.88 -24.96 0.48
N VAL A 92 -1.14 -24.80 1.58
CA VAL A 92 -1.63 -25.02 2.93
C VAL A 92 -1.34 -23.78 3.75
N LEU A 93 -2.35 -23.29 4.47
CA LEU A 93 -2.21 -22.20 5.43
C LEU A 93 -2.74 -22.67 6.77
N THR A 94 -1.90 -22.59 7.80
CA THR A 94 -2.30 -22.75 9.20
C THR A 94 -2.23 -21.40 9.90
N GLY A 95 -3.12 -21.14 10.84
CA GLY A 95 -3.06 -19.94 11.68
C GLY A 95 -3.96 -20.04 12.91
N CYS A 96 -3.73 -19.19 13.90
CA CYS A 96 -4.48 -19.17 15.16
C CYS A 96 -5.11 -17.79 15.37
N ASP A 97 -6.20 -17.52 14.66
CA ASP A 97 -6.90 -16.23 14.65
C ASP A 97 -8.41 -16.42 14.60
N ALA A 98 -9.15 -15.69 15.43
CA ALA A 98 -10.61 -15.78 15.47
C ALA A 98 -11.27 -15.14 14.24
N ARG A 99 -10.61 -14.15 13.63
CA ARG A 99 -11.13 -13.39 12.49
C ARG A 99 -11.17 -14.25 11.22
N ILE A 100 -11.89 -13.77 10.21
CA ILE A 100 -12.09 -14.49 8.96
C ILE A 100 -11.17 -13.90 7.89
N PHE A 101 -10.41 -14.77 7.24
CA PHE A 101 -9.45 -14.38 6.21
C PHE A 101 -9.79 -15.05 4.88
N CYS A 102 -9.47 -14.36 3.80
CA CYS A 102 -9.48 -14.90 2.45
C CYS A 102 -8.04 -15.16 2.01
N LEU A 103 -7.76 -16.36 1.51
CA LEU A 103 -6.48 -16.74 0.89
C LEU A 103 -6.71 -16.88 -0.62
N GLY A 104 -5.77 -16.41 -1.42
CA GLY A 104 -5.77 -16.65 -2.85
C GLY A 104 -4.37 -16.76 -3.44
N VAL A 105 -4.34 -17.23 -4.68
CA VAL A 105 -3.14 -17.30 -5.53
C VAL A 105 -3.47 -16.59 -6.84
N ARG A 106 -2.53 -15.78 -7.35
CA ARG A 106 -2.71 -15.06 -8.60
C ARG A 106 -1.38 -14.93 -9.35
N ILE A 107 -1.45 -14.79 -10.67
CA ILE A 107 -0.30 -14.34 -11.45
C ILE A 107 -0.28 -12.81 -11.40
N VAL A 108 0.87 -12.25 -11.06
CA VAL A 108 1.11 -10.80 -10.99
C VAL A 108 2.12 -10.38 -12.04
N LYS A 109 1.94 -9.17 -12.56
CA LYS A 109 2.93 -8.50 -13.40
C LYS A 109 3.66 -7.47 -12.56
N ARG A 110 4.97 -7.62 -12.40
CA ARG A 110 5.84 -6.65 -11.75
C ARG A 110 5.98 -5.40 -12.62
N ARG A 111 5.66 -4.24 -12.03
CA ARG A 111 5.93 -2.93 -12.64
C ARG A 111 7.26 -2.39 -12.12
N SER A 112 8.07 -1.82 -13.00
CA SER A 112 9.25 -1.04 -12.58
C SER A 112 8.82 0.30 -11.97
N VAL A 113 9.73 0.96 -11.23
CA VAL A 113 9.50 2.31 -10.70
C VAL A 113 9.09 3.25 -11.83
N GLN A 114 9.81 3.21 -12.96
CA GLN A 114 9.48 4.05 -14.12
C GLN A 114 8.09 3.75 -14.68
N GLN A 115 7.69 2.48 -14.76
CA GLN A 115 6.35 2.12 -15.23
C GLN A 115 5.27 2.61 -14.26
N VAL A 116 5.53 2.66 -12.95
CA VAL A 116 4.62 3.24 -11.97
C VAL A 116 4.53 4.75 -12.13
N LEU A 117 5.67 5.44 -12.24
CA LEU A 117 5.73 6.89 -12.46
C LEU A 117 4.95 7.30 -13.72
N ASN A 118 5.03 6.51 -14.79
CA ASN A 118 4.30 6.77 -16.03
C ASN A 118 2.76 6.62 -15.92
N LEU A 119 2.25 6.04 -14.83
CA LEU A 119 0.80 5.94 -14.55
C LEU A 119 0.28 7.13 -13.74
N ILE A 120 1.19 7.90 -13.13
CA ILE A 120 0.82 9.05 -12.33
C ILE A 120 0.48 10.19 -13.30
N PRO A 121 -0.66 10.87 -13.13
CA PRO A 121 -1.05 11.99 -13.99
C PRO A 121 0.08 13.01 -14.09
N LYS A 122 0.26 13.54 -15.30
CA LYS A 122 1.23 14.62 -15.53
C LYS A 122 0.74 15.90 -14.86
N GLU A 123 1.64 16.87 -14.72
CA GLU A 123 1.31 18.19 -14.14
C GLU A 123 0.12 18.86 -14.84
N SER A 124 0.02 18.73 -16.17
CA SER A 124 -1.12 19.26 -16.95
C SER A 124 -2.47 18.61 -16.65
N GLU A 125 -2.47 17.44 -16.04
CA GLU A 125 -3.65 16.68 -15.61
C GLU A 125 -3.84 16.75 -14.07
N GLY A 126 -3.01 17.56 -13.41
CA GLY A 126 -2.98 17.74 -11.97
C GLY A 126 -4.06 18.70 -11.45
N GLU A 127 -3.82 19.26 -10.26
CA GLU A 127 -4.67 20.30 -9.69
C GLU A 127 -4.56 21.59 -10.53
N HIS A 128 -5.71 22.17 -10.90
CA HIS A 128 -5.74 23.45 -11.59
C HIS A 128 -5.21 24.58 -10.70
N PHE A 129 -4.68 25.64 -11.31
CA PHE A 129 -4.11 26.77 -10.57
C PHE A 129 -5.14 27.39 -9.62
N GLU A 130 -6.38 27.55 -10.07
CA GLU A 130 -7.48 28.14 -9.30
C GLU A 130 -7.84 27.30 -8.08
N ASP A 131 -7.83 25.97 -8.23
CA ASP A 131 -8.06 25.02 -7.12
C ASP A 131 -6.91 25.08 -6.11
N ALA A 132 -5.67 25.10 -6.61
CA ALA A 132 -4.47 25.22 -5.79
C ALA A 132 -4.45 26.54 -5.01
N LEU A 133 -4.79 27.66 -5.66
CA LEU A 133 -4.89 28.98 -5.06
C LEU A 133 -5.96 28.98 -3.96
N THR A 134 -7.15 28.48 -4.27
CA THR A 134 -8.26 28.38 -3.30
C THR A 134 -7.85 27.58 -2.07
N ARG A 135 -7.20 26.42 -2.27
CA ARG A 135 -6.68 25.58 -1.19
C ARG A 135 -5.62 26.31 -0.35
N VAL A 136 -4.66 26.98 -0.99
CA VAL A 136 -3.61 27.74 -0.30
C VAL A 136 -4.22 28.88 0.51
N CYS A 137 -5.07 29.72 -0.09
CA CYS A 137 -5.77 30.81 0.60
C CYS A 137 -6.54 30.31 1.83
N ARG A 138 -7.22 29.16 1.73
CA ARG A 138 -7.90 28.54 2.89
C ARG A 138 -6.92 28.14 4.00
N CYS A 139 -5.76 27.57 3.65
CA CYS A 139 -4.73 27.21 4.63
C CYS A 139 -4.13 28.44 5.32
N VAL A 140 -3.97 29.54 4.58
CA VAL A 140 -3.47 30.82 5.09
C VAL A 140 -4.49 31.48 6.03
N GLY A 141 -5.76 31.50 5.63
CA GLY A 141 -6.86 32.13 6.40
C GLY A 141 -7.40 31.32 7.57
N GLY A 142 -6.67 30.30 8.06
CA GLY A 142 -7.06 29.53 9.25
C GLY A 142 -8.19 28.51 9.05
N GLY A 143 -8.60 28.21 7.81
CA GLY A 143 -9.68 27.27 7.52
C GLY A 143 -9.27 25.80 7.70
N ASN A 144 -9.45 25.25 8.90
CA ASN A 144 -9.38 23.80 9.13
C ASN A 144 -10.59 23.08 8.53
N ALA A 145 -10.36 21.88 7.97
CA ALA A 145 -11.36 21.08 7.26
C ALA A 145 -12.25 20.20 8.18
N ALA A 146 -12.30 20.48 9.49
CA ALA A 146 -13.12 19.74 10.43
C ALA A 146 -13.63 20.69 11.53
N ASP A 147 -14.97 20.76 11.64
CA ASP A 147 -15.76 21.31 12.75
C ASP A 147 -15.66 22.83 12.97
N ASN A 148 -16.60 23.51 13.59
CA ASN A 148 -18.06 23.50 13.64
C ASN A 148 -18.40 24.93 14.12
N ALA A 149 -19.68 25.31 14.04
CA ALA A 149 -20.18 26.54 14.62
C ALA A 149 -19.68 26.76 16.08
N ASP A 150 -19.46 28.02 16.43
CA ASP A 150 -19.03 28.55 17.73
C ASP A 150 -17.54 28.42 18.09
N SER A 151 -16.73 29.37 17.63
CA SER A 151 -15.53 29.78 18.36
C SER A 151 -15.20 31.25 18.08
N ASP A 152 -15.75 32.14 18.91
CA ASP A 152 -15.32 33.54 19.07
C ASP A 152 -13.84 33.58 19.44
N SER A 153 -12.97 33.68 18.44
CA SER A 153 -11.54 33.79 18.64
C SER A 153 -10.95 34.69 17.56
N ASP A 154 -10.99 35.98 17.86
CA ASP A 154 -10.25 37.09 17.25
C ASP A 154 -8.73 36.84 17.24
N LEU A 155 -8.28 35.87 16.43
CA LEU A 155 -6.88 35.71 16.10
C LEU A 155 -6.74 35.76 14.59
N GLU A 156 -7.04 36.93 14.02
CA GLU A 156 -6.57 37.31 12.69
C GLU A 156 -5.04 37.40 12.75
N VAL A 157 -4.36 36.27 12.62
CA VAL A 157 -2.93 36.27 12.32
C VAL A 157 -2.80 36.74 10.87
N VAL A 158 -2.76 38.07 10.69
CA VAL A 158 -2.43 38.71 9.42
C VAL A 158 -0.93 38.52 9.20
N ALA A 159 -0.55 37.35 8.70
CA ALA A 159 0.81 37.11 8.25
C ALA A 159 0.98 37.76 6.87
N ASP A 160 1.79 38.82 6.79
CA ASP A 160 2.14 39.48 5.51
C ASP A 160 2.81 38.52 4.52
N SER A 161 3.43 37.45 5.03
CA SER A 161 4.01 36.39 4.22
C SER A 161 4.02 35.05 4.97
N ILE A 162 4.01 33.96 4.21
CA ILE A 162 4.10 32.60 4.74
C ILE A 162 5.30 31.90 4.13
N GLY A 163 6.15 31.36 4.99
CA GLY A 163 7.28 30.54 4.59
C GLY A 163 6.81 29.20 4.02
N VAL A 164 7.24 28.87 2.80
CA VAL A 164 6.99 27.56 2.19
C VAL A 164 8.28 26.75 2.21
N ASN A 165 8.23 25.55 2.79
CA ASN A 165 9.37 24.64 2.78
C ASN A 165 9.40 23.83 1.47
N LEU A 166 10.44 24.02 0.68
CA LEU A 166 10.66 23.31 -0.59
C LEU A 166 11.45 21.99 -0.42
N ARG A 167 11.73 21.58 0.82
CA ARG A 167 12.38 20.30 1.13
C ARG A 167 11.34 19.19 1.24
N CYS A 168 11.65 18.04 0.65
CA CYS A 168 10.86 16.84 0.76
C CYS A 168 10.89 16.33 2.21
N PRO A 169 9.75 16.06 2.85
CA PRO A 169 9.71 15.56 4.22
C PRO A 169 10.31 14.15 4.37
N MET A 170 10.41 13.38 3.28
CA MET A 170 10.96 12.02 3.31
C MET A 170 12.48 11.96 3.12
N SER A 171 13.06 12.87 2.32
CA SER A 171 14.50 12.86 2.02
C SER A 171 15.29 14.03 2.62
N GLY A 172 14.61 15.06 3.14
CA GLY A 172 15.24 16.31 3.60
C GLY A 172 15.88 17.16 2.51
N SER A 173 15.85 16.68 1.26
CA SER A 173 16.44 17.32 0.07
C SER A 173 15.42 18.19 -0.65
N ARG A 174 15.88 19.10 -1.52
CA ARG A 174 14.97 19.93 -2.34
C ARG A 174 14.10 19.05 -3.23
N ILE A 175 12.80 19.32 -3.23
CA ILE A 175 11.82 18.66 -4.12
C ILE A 175 12.17 18.98 -5.57
N LYS A 176 12.27 17.93 -6.40
CA LYS A 176 12.44 18.04 -7.85
C LYS A 176 11.10 18.02 -8.57
N VAL A 177 10.25 17.05 -8.20
CA VAL A 177 8.89 16.89 -8.73
C VAL A 177 7.92 16.86 -7.57
N ALA A 178 7.08 17.88 -7.44
CA ALA A 178 6.14 18.00 -6.33
C ALA A 178 4.95 17.06 -6.52
N GLY A 179 4.82 16.09 -5.61
CA GLY A 179 3.65 15.22 -5.48
C GLY A 179 2.76 15.64 -4.31
N ARG A 180 1.44 15.52 -4.51
CA ARG A 180 0.40 15.63 -3.49
C ARG A 180 -0.77 14.74 -3.89
N PHE A 181 -1.42 14.08 -2.93
CA PHE A 181 -2.67 13.38 -3.21
C PHE A 181 -3.81 14.37 -3.33
N LYS A 182 -4.70 14.18 -4.31
CA LYS A 182 -5.85 15.07 -4.55
C LYS A 182 -6.65 15.40 -3.28
N PRO A 183 -6.96 14.45 -2.36
CA PRO A 183 -7.70 14.73 -1.13
C PRO A 183 -6.94 15.54 -0.06
N CYS A 184 -5.62 15.69 -0.16
CA CYS A 184 -4.82 16.40 0.84
C CYS A 184 -5.16 17.90 0.87
N VAL A 185 -5.68 18.40 1.98
CA VAL A 185 -6.09 19.81 2.10
C VAL A 185 -4.94 20.76 2.45
N HIS A 186 -3.79 20.24 2.86
CA HIS A 186 -2.62 21.01 3.26
C HIS A 186 -1.81 21.57 2.08
N MET A 187 -0.93 22.55 2.36
CA MET A 187 0.00 23.13 1.38
C MET A 187 1.19 22.22 1.06
N GLY A 188 1.57 21.33 1.99
CA GLY A 188 2.78 20.52 1.88
C GLY A 188 2.77 19.56 0.70
N CYS A 189 3.92 19.42 0.06
CA CYS A 189 4.20 18.47 -1.01
C CYS A 189 5.35 17.54 -0.60
N PHE A 190 5.51 16.47 -1.36
CA PHE A 190 6.66 15.58 -1.27
C PHE A 190 7.33 15.42 -2.63
N ASP A 191 8.55 14.89 -2.63
CA ASP A 191 9.21 14.52 -3.89
C ASP A 191 8.64 13.20 -4.42
N LEU A 192 8.10 13.23 -5.64
CA LEU A 192 7.37 12.13 -6.24
C LEU A 192 8.23 10.87 -6.41
N ASP A 193 9.46 11.03 -6.91
CA ASP A 193 10.37 9.91 -7.17
C ASP A 193 10.77 9.25 -5.85
N VAL A 194 11.13 10.07 -4.85
CA VAL A 194 11.44 9.60 -3.49
C VAL A 194 10.25 8.83 -2.90
N PHE A 195 9.02 9.32 -3.09
CA PHE A 195 7.83 8.65 -2.59
C PHE A 195 7.66 7.26 -3.22
N VAL A 196 7.73 7.15 -4.54
CA VAL A 196 7.53 5.87 -5.24
C VAL A 196 8.64 4.88 -4.89
N GLU A 197 9.90 5.32 -4.83
CA GLU A 197 11.03 4.48 -4.42
C GLU A 197 10.89 3.98 -2.97
N LEU A 198 10.45 4.85 -2.06
CA LEU A 198 10.26 4.50 -0.66
C LEU A 198 9.18 3.44 -0.50
N ASN A 199 8.06 3.56 -1.23
CA ASN A 199 7.00 2.54 -1.21
C ASN A 199 7.46 1.22 -1.85
N GLN A 200 8.31 1.26 -2.88
CA GLN A 200 8.91 0.03 -3.43
C GLN A 200 9.73 -0.74 -2.37
N ARG A 201 10.50 -0.03 -1.54
CA ARG A 201 11.35 -0.65 -0.50
C ARG A 201 10.57 -1.08 0.73
N SER A 202 9.65 -0.22 1.19
CA SER A 202 8.87 -0.45 2.40
C SER A 202 7.67 -1.38 2.18
N ARG A 203 7.30 -1.65 0.92
CA ARG A 203 6.16 -2.49 0.51
C ARG A 203 4.84 -2.04 1.16
N LYS A 204 4.71 -0.75 1.40
CA LYS A 204 3.52 -0.10 1.95
C LYS A 204 2.74 0.62 0.86
#